data_AF-A0A7X3BYY4-F1
#
_entry.id   AF-A0A7X3BYY4-F1
#
_cell.length_a   1.000
_cell.length_b   1.000
_cell.length_c   1.000
_cell.angle_alpha   90.00
_cell.angle_beta   90.00
_cell.angle_gamma   90.00
#
_symmetry.space_group_name_H-M   'P 1'
#
loop_
_entity.id
_entity.type
_entity.pdbx_description
1 polymer ?
#
loop_
_entity_poly.entity_id
_entity_poly.type
_entity_poly.pdbx_seq_one_letter_code
_entity_poly.pdbx_strand_id
1 'polypeptide(L)'
;MTNNQLATQTKRNITTDPSLLTGADIKKYFDPQNLLTEKQVGQALALCKGRNLNPFANEVYIVAYTNRNGGKEFSLIVSKEAFLKRAAQCKDYEGFEAGVVVVDSEGVVHERKGPIMLPGDTLIGGWARVHRKNFKVPVEIVVSREEYDKEQSTWNTMPATMIRKVALVNALREAFPEDLG
;
A
#
# COMPACT_ATOMS: atom_id res chain seq x y z
N MET A 1 47.66 -29.04 14.99
CA MET A 1 46.74 -27.94 15.33
C MET A 1 46.13 -27.42 14.05
N THR A 2 44.89 -27.80 13.75
CA THR A 2 44.11 -27.25 12.63
C THR A 2 42.74 -26.89 13.18
N ASN A 3 42.60 -25.63 13.59
CA ASN A 3 41.32 -25.06 13.99
C ASN A 3 40.47 -24.85 12.73
N ASN A 4 39.59 -25.80 12.44
CA ASN A 4 38.44 -25.55 11.57
C ASN A 4 37.47 -24.65 12.32
N GLN A 5 37.58 -23.34 12.11
CA GLN A 5 36.50 -22.42 12.41
C GLN A 5 35.35 -22.72 11.44
N LEU A 6 34.42 -23.56 11.88
CA LEU A 6 33.08 -23.63 11.33
C LEU A 6 32.45 -22.24 11.57
N ALA A 7 32.54 -21.37 10.57
CA ALA A 7 31.75 -20.16 10.52
C ALA A 7 30.28 -20.59 10.57
N THR A 8 29.65 -20.40 11.73
CA THR A 8 28.21 -20.46 11.88
C THR A 8 27.62 -19.39 10.97
N GLN A 9 27.25 -19.76 9.74
CA GLN A 9 26.43 -18.91 8.89
C GLN A 9 25.09 -18.74 9.61
N THR A 10 24.94 -17.64 10.34
CA THR A 10 23.65 -17.19 10.84
C THR A 10 22.71 -17.11 9.64
N LYS A 11 21.71 -18.00 9.57
CA LYS A 11 20.74 -18.04 8.48
C LYS A 11 20.11 -16.65 8.36
N ARG A 12 20.46 -15.93 7.30
CA ARG A 12 19.93 -14.61 6.97
C ARG A 12 18.43 -14.74 6.74
N ASN A 13 17.61 -14.31 7.71
CA ASN A 13 16.16 -14.48 7.67
C ASN A 13 15.47 -13.29 6.98
N ILE A 14 15.69 -13.18 5.67
CA ILE A 14 15.18 -12.08 4.83
C ILE A 14 13.65 -11.96 4.77
N THR A 15 12.91 -12.97 5.23
CA THR A 15 11.45 -12.96 5.22
C THR A 15 10.85 -12.16 6.38
N THR A 16 11.64 -11.89 7.42
CA THR A 16 11.20 -11.17 8.63
C THR A 16 11.95 -9.86 8.86
N ASP A 17 13.19 -9.76 8.39
CA ASP A 17 14.00 -8.55 8.49
C ASP A 17 14.34 -7.98 7.09
N PRO A 18 13.64 -6.92 6.64
CA PRO A 18 13.88 -6.32 5.34
C PRO A 18 15.22 -5.56 5.25
N SER A 19 15.86 -5.21 6.37
CA SER A 19 17.21 -4.59 6.36
C SER A 19 18.25 -5.54 5.76
N LEU A 20 17.99 -6.84 5.89
CA LEU A 20 18.84 -7.88 5.35
C LEU A 20 18.69 -8.04 3.85
N LEU A 21 17.66 -7.53 3.16
CA LEU A 21 17.46 -7.74 1.71
C LEU A 21 18.67 -7.33 0.85
N THR A 22 18.88 -8.00 -0.29
CA THR A 22 19.86 -7.58 -1.32
C THR A 22 19.22 -7.50 -2.69
N GLY A 23 19.90 -6.87 -3.65
CA GLY A 23 19.44 -6.80 -5.04
C GLY A 23 19.28 -8.19 -5.68
N ALA A 24 20.10 -9.15 -5.26
CA ALA A 24 19.96 -10.55 -5.68
C ALA A 24 18.63 -11.16 -5.22
N ASP A 25 18.18 -10.85 -4.00
CA ASP A 25 16.87 -11.31 -3.52
C ASP A 25 15.73 -10.64 -4.29
N ILE A 26 15.85 -9.34 -4.58
CA ILE A 26 14.87 -8.62 -5.42
C ILE A 26 14.72 -9.31 -6.78
N LYS A 27 15.82 -9.55 -7.49
CA LYS A 27 15.77 -10.28 -8.77
C LYS A 27 15.16 -11.67 -8.63
N LYS A 28 15.61 -12.44 -7.63
CA LYS A 28 15.22 -13.85 -7.48
C LYS A 28 13.74 -14.02 -7.13
N TYR A 29 13.21 -13.20 -6.23
CA TYR A 29 11.90 -13.43 -5.62
C TYR A 29 10.81 -12.48 -6.11
N PHE A 30 11.18 -11.27 -6.58
CA PHE A 30 10.23 -10.22 -6.92
C PHE A 30 10.35 -9.69 -8.36
N ASP A 31 11.35 -10.18 -9.11
CA ASP A 31 11.46 -9.97 -10.56
C ASP A 31 11.86 -11.28 -11.28
N PRO A 32 11.06 -12.37 -11.16
CA PRO A 32 11.41 -13.67 -11.72
C PRO A 32 11.51 -13.69 -13.25
N GLN A 33 10.89 -12.70 -13.92
CA GLN A 33 10.95 -12.52 -15.37
C GLN A 33 12.16 -11.68 -15.81
N ASN A 34 12.97 -11.20 -14.86
CA ASN A 34 14.16 -10.38 -15.08
C ASN A 34 13.86 -9.15 -15.97
N LEU A 35 12.77 -8.45 -15.65
CA LEU A 35 12.30 -7.26 -16.36
C LEU A 35 12.98 -5.98 -15.86
N LEU A 36 13.54 -5.98 -14.66
CA LEU A 36 14.16 -4.82 -14.04
C LEU A 36 15.65 -4.74 -14.40
N THR A 37 16.09 -3.53 -14.75
CA THR A 37 17.51 -3.21 -14.87
C THR A 37 18.21 -3.25 -13.50
N GLU A 38 19.53 -3.39 -13.47
CA GLU A 38 20.30 -3.34 -12.21
C GLU A 38 20.08 -2.05 -11.43
N LYS A 39 19.95 -0.93 -12.15
CA LYS A 39 19.61 0.37 -11.55
C LYS A 39 18.24 0.32 -10.86
N GLN A 40 17.22 -0.22 -11.52
CA GLN A 40 15.87 -0.33 -10.96
C GLN A 40 15.82 -1.30 -9.77
N VAL A 41 16.57 -2.40 -9.81
CA VAL A 41 16.74 -3.31 -8.68
C VAL A 41 17.38 -2.58 -7.48
N GLY A 42 18.43 -1.80 -7.71
CA GLY A 42 19.06 -0.97 -6.68
C GLY A 42 18.09 0.07 -6.09
N GLN A 43 17.30 0.72 -6.94
CA GLN A 43 16.26 1.66 -6.51
C GLN A 43 15.18 0.96 -5.66
N ALA A 44 14.62 -0.16 -6.13
CA ALA A 44 13.62 -0.92 -5.38
C ALA A 44 14.15 -1.36 -4.01
N LEU A 45 15.39 -1.88 -3.95
CA LEU A 45 16.04 -2.26 -2.70
C LEU A 45 16.19 -1.06 -1.74
N ALA A 46 16.69 0.08 -2.24
CA ALA A 46 16.88 1.27 -1.43
C ALA A 46 15.56 1.78 -0.86
N LEU A 47 14.48 1.75 -1.65
CA LEU A 47 13.14 2.16 -1.21
C LEU A 47 12.56 1.19 -0.15
N CYS A 48 12.72 -0.12 -0.33
CA CYS A 48 12.29 -1.11 0.67
C CYS A 48 13.05 -0.93 1.99
N LYS A 49 14.38 -0.77 1.95
CA LYS A 49 15.19 -0.58 3.16
C LYS A 49 14.94 0.76 3.83
N GLY A 50 14.99 1.85 3.05
CA GLY A 50 14.84 3.21 3.57
C GLY A 50 13.48 3.47 4.21
N ARG A 51 12.45 2.72 3.79
CA ARG A 51 11.12 2.78 4.40
C ARG A 51 10.83 1.61 5.34
N ASN A 52 11.75 0.66 5.57
CA ASN A 52 11.48 -0.57 6.34
C ASN A 52 10.21 -1.31 5.87
N LEU A 53 10.12 -1.59 4.56
CA LEU A 53 9.02 -2.32 3.94
C LEU A 53 9.46 -3.73 3.56
N ASN A 54 8.68 -4.73 3.97
CA ASN A 54 8.96 -6.12 3.70
C ASN A 54 8.06 -6.70 2.58
N PRO A 55 8.62 -6.99 1.38
CA PRO A 55 7.86 -7.57 0.28
C PRO A 55 7.40 -9.00 0.55
N PHE A 56 8.10 -9.78 1.40
CA PHE A 56 7.65 -11.13 1.80
C PHE A 56 6.42 -11.10 2.72
N ALA A 57 6.23 -10.00 3.46
CA ALA A 57 5.08 -9.80 4.33
C ALA A 57 3.90 -9.13 3.61
N ASN A 58 3.97 -8.99 2.27
CA ASN A 58 2.97 -8.24 1.49
C ASN A 58 2.80 -6.78 1.92
N GLU A 59 3.85 -6.16 2.50
CA GLU A 59 3.84 -4.75 2.86
C GLU A 59 4.11 -3.85 1.64
N VAL A 60 4.75 -4.42 0.62
CA VAL A 60 5.10 -3.73 -0.61
C VAL A 60 5.15 -4.70 -1.79
N TYR A 61 4.66 -4.25 -2.93
CA TYR A 61 4.71 -4.98 -4.20
C TYR A 61 5.60 -4.23 -5.18
N ILE A 62 6.54 -4.96 -5.78
CA ILE A 62 7.39 -4.45 -6.86
C ILE A 62 6.78 -4.94 -8.16
N VAL A 63 6.19 -4.02 -8.92
CA VAL A 63 5.47 -4.34 -10.16
C VAL A 63 6.24 -3.75 -11.33
N ALA A 64 6.90 -4.60 -12.11
CA ALA A 64 7.49 -4.23 -13.37
C ALA A 64 6.42 -4.17 -14.47
N TYR A 65 6.46 -3.16 -15.32
CA TYR A 65 5.55 -3.03 -16.47
C TYR A 65 6.26 -2.42 -17.67
N THR A 66 5.69 -2.65 -18.85
CA THR A 66 6.12 -1.97 -20.08
C THR A 66 5.31 -0.70 -20.22
N ASN A 67 5.97 0.46 -20.32
CA ASN A 67 5.29 1.73 -20.59
C ASN A 67 4.82 1.79 -22.05
N ARG A 68 4.05 2.84 -22.39
CA ARG A 68 3.49 3.02 -23.75
C ARG A 68 4.55 3.09 -24.86
N ASN A 69 5.79 3.43 -24.52
CA ASN A 69 6.91 3.57 -25.45
C ASN A 69 7.77 2.30 -25.56
N GLY A 70 7.33 1.18 -24.96
CA GLY A 70 8.08 -0.08 -24.96
C GLY A 70 9.20 -0.15 -23.91
N GLY A 71 9.42 0.91 -23.13
CA GLY A 71 10.40 0.94 -22.04
C GLY A 71 9.93 0.14 -20.82
N LYS A 72 10.86 -0.50 -20.11
CA LYS A 72 10.57 -1.21 -18.85
C LYS A 72 10.66 -0.23 -17.68
N GLU A 73 9.58 -0.09 -16.94
CA GLU A 73 9.48 0.68 -15.71
C GLU A 73 9.02 -0.20 -14.56
N PHE A 74 9.04 0.33 -13.34
CA PHE A 74 8.46 -0.34 -12.19
C PHE A 74 7.73 0.64 -11.27
N SER A 75 6.73 0.11 -10.59
CA SER A 75 6.04 0.76 -9.49
C SER A 75 6.29 0.01 -8.20
N LEU A 76 6.50 0.76 -7.12
CA LEU A 76 6.57 0.22 -5.77
C LEU A 76 5.27 0.58 -5.05
N ILE A 77 4.40 -0.41 -4.89
CA ILE A 77 3.06 -0.23 -4.36
C ILE A 77 3.06 -0.67 -2.91
N VAL A 78 2.97 0.28 -1.98
CA VAL A 78 2.84 0.00 -0.54
C VAL A 78 1.43 -0.49 -0.26
N SER A 79 1.29 -1.60 0.46
CA SER A 79 -0.02 -2.16 0.77
C SER A 79 -0.73 -1.36 1.84
N LYS A 80 -2.08 -1.40 1.82
CA LYS A 80 -2.91 -0.80 2.87
C LYS A 80 -2.54 -1.39 4.24
N GLU A 81 -2.23 -2.68 4.28
CA GLU A 81 -1.87 -3.41 5.48
C GLU A 81 -0.59 -2.86 6.13
N ALA A 82 0.38 -2.41 5.33
CA ALA A 82 1.57 -1.72 5.84
C ALA A 82 1.23 -0.39 6.55
N PHE A 83 0.34 0.41 5.97
CA PHE A 83 -0.15 1.64 6.60
C PHE A 83 -0.89 1.35 7.91
N LEU A 84 -1.78 0.35 7.90
CA LEU A 84 -2.53 -0.02 9.10
C LEU A 84 -1.62 -0.53 10.22
N LYS A 85 -0.63 -1.37 9.90
CA LYS A 85 0.32 -1.91 10.86
C LYS A 85 1.11 -0.80 11.55
N ARG A 86 1.58 0.19 10.78
CA ARG A 86 2.32 1.35 11.30
C ARG A 86 1.43 2.30 12.09
N ALA A 87 0.23 2.61 11.61
CA ALA A 87 -0.75 3.40 12.35
C ALA A 87 -1.06 2.74 13.71
N ALA A 88 -1.22 1.42 13.75
CA ALA A 88 -1.44 0.67 14.99
C ALA A 88 -0.24 0.71 15.97
N GLN A 89 0.96 1.04 15.50
CA GLN A 89 2.15 1.23 16.35
C GLN A 89 2.25 2.67 16.88
N CYS A 90 1.48 3.60 16.34
CA CYS A 90 1.46 4.99 16.78
C CYS A 90 0.66 5.10 18.09
N LYS A 91 1.30 5.62 19.14
CA LYS A 91 0.68 5.79 20.48
C LYS A 91 -0.60 6.65 20.49
N ASP A 92 -0.75 7.51 19.49
CA ASP A 92 -1.86 8.46 19.39
C ASP A 92 -3.00 7.93 18.50
N TYR A 93 -2.90 6.74 17.92
CA TYR A 93 -3.92 6.22 17.01
C TYR A 93 -5.14 5.68 17.76
N GLU A 94 -6.33 6.16 17.39
CA GLU A 94 -7.61 5.82 18.03
C GLU A 94 -8.58 5.07 17.10
N GLY A 95 -8.08 4.60 15.94
CA GLY A 95 -8.87 3.85 14.97
C GLY A 95 -9.28 4.68 13.75
N PHE A 96 -10.09 4.07 12.88
CA PHE A 96 -10.63 4.74 11.70
C PHE A 96 -12.02 4.24 11.35
N GLU A 97 -12.69 5.05 10.54
CA GLU A 97 -13.89 4.70 9.80
C GLU A 97 -13.62 4.93 8.31
N ALA A 98 -14.16 4.08 7.45
CA ALA A 98 -13.98 4.25 6.02
C ALA A 98 -15.09 3.55 5.26
N GLY A 99 -15.45 4.14 4.13
CA GLY A 99 -16.59 3.72 3.34
C GLY A 99 -16.54 4.20 1.91
N VAL A 100 -17.68 4.11 1.25
CA VAL A 100 -17.91 4.58 -0.10
C VAL A 100 -18.91 5.72 -0.11
N VAL A 101 -18.78 6.58 -1.12
CA VAL A 101 -19.75 7.62 -1.45
C VAL A 101 -20.50 7.17 -2.69
N VAL A 102 -21.82 7.12 -2.60
CA VAL A 102 -22.70 6.65 -3.68
C VAL A 102 -23.83 7.64 -3.92
N VAL A 103 -24.39 7.59 -5.13
CA VAL A 103 -25.64 8.25 -5.49
C VAL A 103 -26.69 7.17 -5.68
N ASP A 104 -27.81 7.25 -4.99
CA ASP A 104 -28.91 6.28 -5.16
C ASP A 104 -29.75 6.58 -6.41
N SER A 105 -30.79 5.77 -6.65
CA SER A 105 -31.68 5.93 -7.80
C SER A 105 -32.51 7.22 -7.79
N GLU A 106 -32.61 7.91 -6.67
CA GLU A 106 -33.31 9.19 -6.52
C GLU A 106 -32.36 10.40 -6.67
N GLY A 107 -31.06 10.15 -6.89
CA GLY A 107 -30.05 11.19 -7.03
C GLY A 107 -29.51 11.69 -5.69
N VAL A 108 -29.79 11.00 -4.57
CA VAL A 108 -29.33 11.39 -3.24
C VAL A 108 -27.94 10.82 -2.96
N VAL A 109 -27.04 11.65 -2.43
CA VAL A 109 -25.68 11.25 -2.06
C VAL A 109 -25.68 10.62 -0.67
N HIS A 110 -25.03 9.46 -0.55
CA HIS A 110 -24.90 8.72 0.71
C HIS A 110 -23.44 8.36 0.99
N GLU A 111 -23.02 8.55 2.24
CA GLU A 111 -21.82 7.92 2.81
C GLU A 111 -22.19 6.58 3.43
N ARG A 112 -21.63 5.48 2.92
CA ARG A 112 -21.88 4.14 3.45
C ARG A 112 -20.62 3.53 4.01
N LYS A 113 -20.67 3.10 5.28
CA LYS A 113 -19.52 2.47 5.95
C LYS A 113 -19.21 1.12 5.31
N GLY A 114 -17.92 0.87 5.07
CA GLY A 114 -17.47 -0.30 4.31
C GLY A 114 -17.66 -0.13 2.79
N PRO A 115 -17.25 -1.12 1.99
CA PRO A 115 -17.37 -1.09 0.53
C PRO A 115 -18.74 -1.58 0.04
N ILE A 116 -19.81 -1.29 0.78
CA ILE A 116 -21.16 -1.81 0.50
C ILE A 116 -21.88 -0.93 -0.52
N MET A 117 -22.46 -1.59 -1.53
CA MET A 117 -23.31 -1.00 -2.56
C MET A 117 -24.68 -1.68 -2.49
N LEU A 118 -25.74 -0.92 -2.61
CA LEU A 118 -27.10 -1.41 -2.78
C LEU A 118 -27.46 -1.47 -4.28
N PRO A 119 -28.43 -2.30 -4.68
CA PRO A 119 -28.95 -2.28 -6.04
C PRO A 119 -29.41 -0.87 -6.43
N GLY A 120 -29.02 -0.41 -7.61
CA GLY A 120 -29.37 0.92 -8.14
C GLY A 120 -28.40 2.05 -7.76
N ASP A 121 -27.44 1.80 -6.86
CA ASP A 121 -26.41 2.80 -6.56
C ASP A 121 -25.46 3.04 -7.73
N THR A 122 -25.01 4.28 -7.83
CA THR A 122 -23.83 4.68 -8.59
C THR A 122 -22.68 5.03 -7.64
N LEU A 123 -21.56 4.32 -7.74
CA LEU A 123 -20.36 4.60 -6.94
C LEU A 123 -19.63 5.84 -7.49
N ILE A 124 -19.54 6.90 -6.68
CA ILE A 124 -18.89 8.16 -7.08
C ILE A 124 -17.61 8.47 -6.31
N GLY A 125 -17.37 7.82 -5.17
CA GLY A 125 -16.19 8.12 -4.37
C GLY A 125 -15.96 7.19 -3.18
N GLY A 126 -14.97 7.55 -2.37
CA GLY A 126 -14.62 6.89 -1.13
C GLY A 126 -14.39 7.91 -0.03
N TRP A 127 -14.66 7.54 1.22
CA TRP A 127 -14.41 8.40 2.36
C TRP A 127 -13.70 7.66 3.48
N ALA A 128 -12.94 8.38 4.29
CA ALA A 128 -12.33 7.87 5.51
C ALA A 128 -12.18 8.96 6.57
N ARG A 129 -12.31 8.55 7.83
CA ARG A 129 -12.07 9.37 9.02
C ARG A 129 -11.08 8.63 9.91
N VAL A 130 -9.90 9.20 10.15
CA VAL A 130 -8.90 8.63 11.06
C VAL A 130 -8.90 9.44 12.35
N HIS A 131 -9.05 8.74 13.46
CA HIS A 131 -9.11 9.33 14.79
C HIS A 131 -7.73 9.28 15.42
N ARG A 132 -7.30 10.42 15.96
CA ARG A 132 -6.00 10.58 16.59
C ARG A 132 -6.15 11.37 17.88
N LYS A 133 -5.45 10.92 18.92
CA LYS A 133 -5.35 11.62 20.19
C LYS A 133 -4.85 13.05 19.97
N ASN A 134 -5.43 13.98 20.73
CA ASN A 134 -5.15 15.43 20.68
C ASN A 134 -5.63 16.14 19.42
N PHE A 135 -6.37 15.48 18.53
CA PHE A 135 -7.08 16.15 17.45
C PHE A 135 -8.49 16.50 17.93
N LYS A 136 -8.96 17.72 17.61
CA LYS A 136 -10.33 18.13 17.96
C LYS A 136 -11.39 17.49 17.06
N VAL A 137 -10.99 17.12 15.85
CA VAL A 137 -11.79 16.47 14.82
C VAL A 137 -10.94 15.41 14.12
N PRO A 138 -11.52 14.31 13.62
CA PRO A 138 -10.75 13.33 12.85
C PRO A 138 -10.15 13.96 11.59
N VAL A 139 -9.07 13.36 11.09
CA VAL A 139 -8.62 13.62 9.73
C VAL A 139 -9.62 12.96 8.78
N GLU A 140 -10.33 13.78 8.02
CA GLU A 140 -11.37 13.34 7.10
C GLU A 140 -10.92 13.53 5.66
N ILE A 141 -11.04 12.47 4.87
CA ILE A 141 -10.74 12.47 3.44
C ILE A 141 -11.95 11.92 2.69
N VAL A 142 -12.34 12.65 1.64
CA VAL A 142 -13.30 12.21 0.64
C VAL A 142 -12.63 12.36 -0.72
N VAL A 143 -12.67 11.31 -1.54
CA VAL A 143 -12.05 11.28 -2.86
C VAL A 143 -13.05 10.87 -3.93
N SER A 144 -12.92 11.48 -5.11
CA SER A 144 -13.69 11.11 -6.29
C SER A 144 -13.14 9.79 -6.88
N ARG A 145 -14.03 8.92 -7.37
CA ARG A 145 -13.61 7.70 -8.07
C ARG A 145 -12.85 8.02 -9.35
N GLU A 146 -13.30 9.04 -10.08
CA GLU A 146 -12.78 9.42 -11.40
C GLU A 146 -11.29 9.79 -11.40
N GLU A 147 -10.79 10.38 -10.31
CA GLU A 147 -9.36 10.71 -10.19
C GLU A 147 -8.46 9.46 -10.18
N TYR A 148 -8.95 8.35 -9.62
CA TYR A 148 -8.14 7.17 -9.32
C TYR A 148 -8.40 5.96 -10.20
N ASP A 149 -9.63 5.80 -10.70
CA ASP A 149 -9.99 4.67 -11.54
C ASP A 149 -9.34 4.81 -12.93
N LYS A 150 -8.31 4.01 -13.20
CA LYS A 150 -7.63 3.91 -14.51
C LYS A 150 -8.05 2.66 -15.28
N GLU A 151 -9.26 2.17 -15.01
CA GLU A 151 -9.91 1.03 -15.69
C GLU A 151 -9.09 -0.26 -15.64
N GLN A 152 -8.23 -0.39 -14.63
CA GLN A 152 -7.42 -1.59 -14.42
C GLN A 152 -8.30 -2.74 -13.92
N SER A 153 -7.90 -3.98 -14.16
CA SER A 153 -8.71 -5.18 -13.88
C SER A 153 -9.27 -5.25 -12.45
N THR A 154 -8.48 -4.89 -11.44
CA THR A 154 -8.91 -4.87 -10.04
C THR A 154 -9.94 -3.77 -9.75
N TRP A 155 -9.83 -2.61 -10.42
CA TRP A 155 -10.81 -1.53 -10.29
C TRP A 155 -12.14 -1.91 -10.94
N ASN A 156 -12.10 -2.61 -12.07
CA ASN A 156 -13.31 -3.09 -12.75
C ASN A 156 -14.04 -4.18 -11.94
N THR A 157 -13.30 -5.04 -11.23
CA THR A 157 -13.86 -6.17 -10.48
C THR A 157 -14.25 -5.81 -9.04
N MET A 158 -13.56 -4.86 -8.41
CA MET A 158 -13.77 -4.51 -6.99
C MET A 158 -13.74 -2.99 -6.72
N PRO A 159 -14.50 -2.16 -7.46
CA PRO A 159 -14.33 -0.70 -7.45
C PRO A 159 -14.59 -0.08 -6.07
N ALA A 160 -15.64 -0.51 -5.37
CA ALA A 160 -15.99 -0.03 -4.03
C ALA A 160 -14.89 -0.32 -3.00
N THR A 161 -14.26 -1.50 -3.10
CA THR A 161 -13.14 -1.86 -2.23
C THR A 161 -11.92 -1.00 -2.53
N MET A 162 -11.64 -0.74 -3.81
CA MET A 162 -10.48 0.04 -4.23
C MET A 162 -10.57 1.50 -3.81
N ILE A 163 -11.69 2.18 -4.10
CA ILE A 163 -11.81 3.61 -3.77
C ILE A 163 -11.83 3.86 -2.27
N ARG A 164 -12.45 2.94 -1.50
CA ARG A 164 -12.40 2.97 -0.03
C ARG A 164 -10.97 2.85 0.49
N LYS A 165 -10.15 1.98 -0.12
CA LYS A 165 -8.73 1.82 0.27
C LYS A 165 -7.94 3.10 0.01
N VAL A 166 -8.18 3.77 -1.12
CA VAL A 166 -7.54 5.06 -1.45
C VAL A 166 -7.87 6.11 -0.39
N ALA A 167 -9.15 6.31 -0.09
CA ALA A 167 -9.57 7.28 0.92
C ALA A 167 -8.89 7.04 2.27
N LEU A 168 -8.87 5.77 2.72
CA LEU A 168 -8.26 5.38 3.99
C LEU A 168 -6.75 5.62 4.02
N VAL A 169 -6.02 5.24 2.97
CA VAL A 169 -4.56 5.43 2.94
C VAL A 169 -4.21 6.90 2.96
N ASN A 170 -4.93 7.75 2.22
CA ASN A 170 -4.72 9.21 2.25
C ASN A 170 -4.99 9.77 3.66
N ALA A 171 -6.10 9.39 4.29
CA ALA A 171 -6.41 9.85 5.65
C ALA A 171 -5.36 9.41 6.67
N LEU A 172 -4.82 8.20 6.54
CA LEU A 172 -3.74 7.72 7.42
C LEU A 172 -2.45 8.52 7.22
N ARG A 173 -2.06 8.85 5.99
CA ARG A 173 -0.88 9.67 5.70
C ARG A 173 -0.97 11.06 6.32
N GLU A 174 -2.14 11.68 6.22
CA GLU A 174 -2.37 13.00 6.80
C GLU A 174 -2.47 12.96 8.34
N ALA A 175 -2.99 11.88 8.91
CA ALA A 175 -3.05 11.70 10.36
C ALA A 175 -1.67 11.43 10.99
N PHE A 176 -0.77 10.74 10.28
CA PHE A 176 0.57 10.34 10.75
C PHE A 176 1.66 10.65 9.72
N PRO A 177 1.92 11.92 9.38
CA PRO A 177 2.84 12.27 8.30
C PRO A 177 4.30 11.88 8.58
N GLU A 178 4.72 11.85 9.85
CA GLU A 178 6.08 11.43 10.22
C GLU A 178 6.29 9.91 10.09
N ASP A 179 5.24 9.12 10.34
CA ASP A 179 5.30 7.66 10.33
C ASP A 179 4.88 7.04 8.97
N LEU A 180 4.02 7.74 8.24
CA LEU A 180 3.31 7.26 7.03
C LEU A 180 3.50 8.16 5.79
N GLY A 181 4.22 9.29 5.90
CA GLY A 181 4.54 10.20 4.79
C GLY A 181 5.27 9.55 3.62
#